data_AF-H1YI45-F1
#
_entry.id   AF-H1YI45-F1
#
_cell.length_a   1.000
_cell.length_b   1.000
_cell.length_c   1.000
_cell.angle_alpha   90.00
_cell.angle_beta   90.00
_cell.angle_gamma   90.00
#
_symmetry.space_group_name_H-M   'P 1'
#
loop_
_entity.id
_entity.type
_entity.pdbx_description
1 polymer ?
#
loop_
_entity_poly.entity_id
_entity_poly.type
_entity_poly.pdbx_seq_one_letter_code
_entity_poly.pdbx_strand_id
1 'polypeptide(L)'
;MMNTKATAVAAKSNMMEQLYNKGVIVHPLLTHDPQRMQGQVGIISNIVHENDEVYVEFPYNKTGIYSKDAVLTLVPKGMLLAHIHDKLEELEPKEVRILLDIYKLQRNGQPAAIEEALRWAIGYDTIGRDALVTVNDYIDRGLSEDIVQHQAIGR
;
A
#
# COMPACT_ATOMS: atom_id res chain seq x y z
N MET A 1 22.97 -10.79 24.37
CA MET A 1 22.45 -9.49 23.88
C MET A 1 22.41 -9.56 22.36
N MET A 2 21.23 -9.78 21.77
CA MET A 2 21.10 -9.71 20.31
C MET A 2 21.17 -8.25 19.87
N ASN A 3 21.97 -7.98 18.84
CA ASN A 3 22.34 -6.66 18.38
C ASN A 3 21.14 -5.97 17.69
N THR A 4 20.66 -4.85 18.23
CA THR A 4 19.46 -4.12 17.78
C THR A 4 19.48 -3.79 16.28
N LYS A 5 20.66 -3.62 15.67
CA LYS A 5 20.81 -3.42 14.22
C LYS A 5 20.41 -4.64 13.37
N ALA A 6 20.73 -5.85 13.84
CA ALA A 6 20.41 -7.08 13.09
C ALA A 6 18.90 -7.33 13.04
N THR A 7 18.19 -7.00 14.12
CA THR A 7 16.73 -7.11 14.20
C THR A 7 16.02 -6.14 13.26
N ALA A 8 16.51 -4.90 13.13
CA ALA A 8 15.94 -3.90 12.23
C ALA A 8 16.13 -4.27 10.75
N VAL A 9 17.28 -4.83 10.38
CA VAL A 9 17.55 -5.31 9.01
C VAL A 9 16.63 -6.48 8.65
N ALA A 10 16.50 -7.46 9.54
CA ALA A 10 15.62 -8.62 9.32
C ALA A 10 14.15 -8.21 9.19
N ALA A 11 13.69 -7.22 9.96
CA ALA A 11 12.33 -6.69 9.86
C ALA A 11 12.09 -6.03 8.48
N LYS A 12 13.01 -5.18 8.01
CA LYS A 12 12.92 -4.57 6.68
C LYS A 12 12.91 -5.60 5.55
N SER A 13 13.72 -6.66 5.65
CA SER A 13 13.71 -7.76 4.67
C SER A 13 12.36 -8.47 4.60
N ASN A 14 11.78 -8.84 5.76
CA ASN A 14 10.46 -9.47 5.81
C ASN A 14 9.36 -8.56 5.23
N MET A 15 9.45 -7.25 5.44
CA MET A 15 8.48 -6.30 4.89
C MET A 15 8.58 -6.18 3.36
N MET A 16 9.78 -6.21 2.80
CA MET A 16 9.97 -6.23 1.35
C MET A 16 9.46 -7.53 0.72
N GLU A 17 9.58 -8.67 1.42
CA GLU A 17 8.96 -9.93 0.99
C GLU A 17 7.43 -9.81 0.93
N GLN A 18 6.79 -9.11 1.88
CA GLN A 18 5.34 -8.86 1.85
C GLN A 18 4.89 -7.92 0.73
N LEU A 19 5.79 -7.12 0.17
CA LEU A 19 5.51 -6.26 -0.97
C LEU A 19 5.61 -7.01 -2.30
N TYR A 20 6.30 -8.15 -2.35
CA TYR A 20 6.34 -8.99 -3.55
C TYR A 20 4.92 -9.46 -3.93
N ASN A 21 4.58 -9.39 -5.21
CA ASN A 21 3.23 -9.64 -5.75
C ASN A 21 2.12 -8.73 -5.18
N LYS A 22 2.46 -7.65 -4.47
CA LYS A 22 1.46 -6.70 -3.97
C LYS A 22 0.98 -5.81 -5.11
N GLY A 23 -0.35 -5.61 -5.17
CA GLY A 23 -0.98 -4.66 -6.07
C GLY A 23 -0.57 -3.23 -5.72
N VAL A 24 -0.23 -2.47 -6.75
CA VAL A 24 0.21 -1.08 -6.64
C VAL A 24 -0.37 -0.21 -7.74
N ILE A 25 -0.31 1.10 -7.55
CA ILE A 25 -0.62 2.08 -8.57
C ILE A 25 0.54 3.05 -8.71
N VAL A 26 0.92 3.38 -9.95
CA VAL A 26 1.88 4.45 -10.19
C VAL A 26 1.22 5.76 -9.81
N HIS A 27 1.94 6.59 -9.05
CA HIS A 27 1.42 7.86 -8.54
C HIS A 27 0.76 8.67 -9.67
N PRO A 28 -0.55 9.02 -9.58
CA PRO A 28 -1.27 9.68 -10.68
C PRO A 28 -0.67 11.02 -11.10
N LEU A 29 -0.05 11.71 -10.15
CA LEU A 29 0.60 13.01 -10.35
C LEU A 29 2.12 12.92 -10.57
N LEU A 30 2.65 11.74 -10.90
CA LEU A 30 4.09 11.56 -11.14
C LEU A 30 4.55 12.45 -12.29
N THR A 31 5.41 13.43 -12.03
CA THR A 31 5.78 14.46 -13.02
C THR A 31 6.68 13.95 -14.15
N HIS A 32 7.45 12.88 -13.89
CA HIS A 32 8.31 12.24 -14.87
C HIS A 32 8.03 10.74 -14.91
N ASP A 33 7.18 10.31 -15.85
CA ASP A 33 6.86 8.90 -16.07
C ASP A 33 7.23 8.47 -17.50
N PRO A 34 8.43 7.94 -17.71
CA PRO A 34 8.88 7.51 -19.04
C PRO A 34 8.03 6.36 -19.60
N GLN A 35 7.40 5.57 -18.73
CA GLN A 35 6.58 4.44 -19.14
C GLN A 35 5.12 4.82 -19.37
N ARG A 36 4.69 6.04 -19.00
CA ARG A 36 3.32 6.55 -19.17
C ARG A 36 2.26 5.64 -18.52
N MET A 37 2.54 5.18 -17.31
CA MET A 37 1.68 4.34 -16.50
C MET A 37 1.09 5.05 -15.26
N GLN A 38 1.17 6.38 -15.17
CA GLN A 38 0.45 7.19 -14.17
C GLN A 38 -0.99 6.69 -13.97
N GLY A 39 -1.36 6.43 -12.71
CA GLY A 39 -2.70 5.94 -12.37
C GLY A 39 -3.02 4.53 -12.87
N GLN A 40 -2.07 3.81 -13.45
CA GLN A 40 -2.24 2.41 -13.84
C GLN A 40 -1.87 1.50 -12.69
N VAL A 41 -2.69 0.44 -12.54
CA VAL A 41 -2.45 -0.62 -11.57
C VAL A 41 -1.46 -1.62 -12.15
N GLY A 42 -0.51 -2.04 -11.32
CA GLY A 42 0.42 -3.12 -11.60
C GLY A 42 0.68 -3.95 -10.35
N ILE A 43 1.62 -4.87 -10.45
CA ILE A 43 2.09 -5.70 -9.32
C ILE A 43 3.59 -5.49 -9.13
N ILE A 44 4.06 -5.46 -7.88
CA ILE A 44 5.49 -5.41 -7.60
C ILE A 44 6.10 -6.79 -7.91
N SER A 45 7.08 -6.83 -8.81
CA SER A 45 7.85 -8.03 -9.10
C SER A 45 9.25 -8.02 -8.49
N ASN A 46 9.78 -6.85 -8.10
CA ASN A 46 11.03 -6.76 -7.37
C ASN A 46 11.20 -5.39 -6.69
N ILE A 47 12.00 -5.35 -5.63
CA ILE A 47 12.45 -4.11 -4.98
C ILE A 47 13.96 -4.19 -4.78
N VAL A 48 14.70 -3.23 -5.34
CA VAL A 48 16.14 -3.04 -5.08
C VAL A 48 16.27 -1.83 -4.15
N HIS A 49 16.38 -2.11 -2.86
CA HIS A 49 16.32 -1.08 -1.82
C HIS A 49 17.44 -0.04 -1.96
N GLU A 50 18.65 -0.51 -2.27
CA GLU A 50 19.89 0.27 -2.36
C GLU A 50 19.84 1.33 -3.46
N ASN A 51 19.11 1.05 -4.55
CA ASN A 51 19.00 1.92 -5.71
C ASN A 51 17.70 2.74 -5.74
N ASP A 52 16.81 2.55 -4.75
CA ASP A 52 15.46 3.09 -4.80
C ASP A 52 14.66 2.65 -6.03
N GLU A 53 14.73 1.36 -6.38
CA GLU A 53 14.06 0.83 -7.57
C GLU A 53 12.95 -0.15 -7.18
N VAL A 54 11.74 0.13 -7.62
CA VAL A 54 10.57 -0.75 -7.57
C VAL A 54 10.23 -1.17 -8.99
N TYR A 55 10.29 -2.48 -9.23
CA TYR A 55 9.91 -3.09 -10.50
C TYR A 55 8.42 -3.40 -10.43
N VAL A 56 7.66 -2.79 -11.35
CA VAL A 56 6.21 -2.95 -11.44
C VAL A 56 5.86 -3.60 -12.77
N GLU A 57 5.23 -4.76 -12.71
CA GLU A 57 4.68 -5.46 -13.86
C GLU A 57 3.25 -4.99 -14.14
N PHE A 58 3.01 -4.63 -15.39
CA PHE A 58 1.71 -4.26 -15.93
C PHE A 58 1.23 -5.34 -16.91
N PRO A 59 -0.06 -5.30 -17.31
CA PRO A 59 -0.56 -6.17 -18.38
C PRO A 59 0.31 -6.15 -19.63
N TYR A 60 0.32 -7.27 -20.36
CA TYR A 60 1.10 -7.47 -21.60
C TYR A 60 2.63 -7.44 -21.41
N ASN A 61 3.13 -7.92 -20.27
CA ASN A 61 4.56 -8.06 -19.96
C ASN A 61 5.35 -6.74 -20.01
N LYS A 62 4.68 -5.60 -19.81
CA LYS A 62 5.38 -4.32 -19.68
C LYS A 62 5.84 -4.16 -18.24
N THR A 63 7.13 -3.91 -18.05
CA THR A 63 7.72 -3.63 -16.74
C THR A 63 8.16 -2.18 -16.68
N GLY A 64 7.78 -1.48 -15.62
CA GLY A 64 8.31 -0.15 -15.29
C GLY A 64 9.21 -0.22 -14.06
N ILE A 65 10.20 0.66 -14.02
CA ILE A 65 11.09 0.84 -12.87
C ILE A 65 10.78 2.24 -12.31
N TYR A 66 10.45 2.29 -11.04
CA TYR A 66 10.01 3.51 -10.36
C TYR A 66 10.75 3.69 -9.04
N SER A 67 10.86 4.93 -8.58
CA SER A 67 11.23 5.23 -7.19
C SER A 67 10.20 4.65 -6.22
N LYS A 68 10.61 4.31 -4.98
CA LYS A 68 9.69 3.88 -3.93
C LYS A 68 8.61 4.93 -3.59
N ASP A 69 8.88 6.21 -3.84
CA ASP A 69 7.91 7.30 -3.65
C ASP A 69 6.96 7.50 -4.83
N ALA A 70 7.31 6.96 -6.00
CA ALA A 70 6.50 7.06 -7.21
C ALA A 70 5.42 5.96 -7.31
N VAL A 71 5.41 5.02 -6.37
CA VAL A 71 4.50 3.87 -6.35
C VAL A 71 3.71 3.86 -5.06
N LEU A 72 2.39 3.74 -5.17
CA LEU A 72 1.46 3.70 -4.06
C LEU A 72 0.89 2.30 -3.90
N THR A 73 0.66 1.88 -2.66
CA THR A 73 -0.10 0.69 -2.31
C THR A 73 -1.16 1.02 -1.27
N LEU A 74 -2.07 0.09 -1.01
CA LEU A 74 -3.07 0.26 0.04
C LEU A 74 -2.41 0.19 1.42
N VAL A 75 -2.89 1.04 2.33
CA VAL A 75 -2.57 0.87 3.75
C VAL A 75 -3.11 -0.49 4.23
N PRO A 76 -2.39 -1.21 5.12
CA PRO A 76 -2.85 -2.51 5.60
C PRO A 76 -4.28 -2.46 6.16
N LYS A 77 -5.06 -3.48 5.83
CA LYS A 77 -6.51 -3.53 6.09
C LYS A 77 -6.91 -3.22 7.54
N GLY A 78 -6.12 -3.67 8.51
CA GLY A 78 -6.41 -3.43 9.93
C GLY A 78 -6.17 -1.98 10.34
N MET A 79 -5.17 -1.31 9.74
CA MET A 79 -4.96 0.13 9.95
C MET A 79 -6.04 0.96 9.25
N LEU A 80 -6.49 0.55 8.06
CA LEU A 80 -7.63 1.20 7.40
C LEU A 80 -8.88 1.15 8.28
N LEU A 81 -9.20 -0.02 8.84
CA LEU A 81 -10.35 -0.18 9.72
C LEU A 81 -10.22 0.67 11.00
N ALA A 82 -9.04 0.68 11.63
CA ALA A 82 -8.77 1.53 12.79
C ALA A 82 -8.96 3.02 12.45
N HIS A 83 -8.43 3.47 11.32
CA HIS A 83 -8.60 4.85 10.84
C HIS A 83 -10.08 5.22 10.66
N ILE A 84 -10.89 4.35 10.05
CA ILE A 84 -12.34 4.58 9.91
C ILE A 84 -13.01 4.75 11.28
N HIS A 85 -12.63 3.93 12.27
CA HIS A 85 -13.16 4.03 13.62
C HIS A 85 -12.73 5.32 14.33
N ASP A 86 -11.45 5.67 14.24
CA ASP A 86 -10.86 6.84 14.91
C ASP A 86 -11.37 8.17 14.32
N LYS A 87 -11.71 8.17 13.02
CA LYS A 87 -12.13 9.35 12.27
C LYS A 87 -13.61 9.39 11.93
N LEU A 88 -14.41 8.51 12.54
CA LEU A 88 -15.83 8.34 12.18
C LEU A 88 -16.65 9.65 12.25
N GLU A 89 -16.36 10.53 13.21
CA GLU A 89 -17.06 11.82 13.37
C GLU A 89 -16.57 12.91 12.41
N GLU A 90 -15.36 12.75 11.85
CA GLU A 90 -14.75 13.71 10.91
C GLU A 90 -15.03 13.35 9.45
N LEU A 91 -15.27 12.07 9.16
CA LEU A 91 -15.51 11.56 7.81
C LEU A 91 -16.96 11.79 7.37
N GLU A 92 -17.13 12.19 6.10
CA GLU A 92 -18.46 12.24 5.51
C GLU A 92 -19.05 10.82 5.35
N PRO A 93 -20.37 10.63 5.46
CA PRO A 93 -20.99 9.30 5.32
C PRO A 93 -20.61 8.56 4.02
N LYS A 94 -20.39 9.32 2.94
CA LYS A 94 -19.92 8.78 1.66
C LYS A 94 -18.49 8.26 1.75
N GLU A 95 -17.61 8.95 2.47
CA GLU A 95 -16.21 8.57 2.64
C GLU A 95 -16.08 7.32 3.50
N VAL A 96 -16.81 7.26 4.61
CA VAL A 96 -16.92 6.06 5.45
C VAL A 96 -17.33 4.85 4.61
N ARG A 97 -18.36 5.00 3.76
CA ARG A 97 -18.81 3.92 2.88
C ARG A 97 -17.70 3.45 1.93
N ILE A 98 -17.02 4.38 1.26
CA ILE A 98 -15.94 4.05 0.31
C ILE A 98 -14.78 3.35 1.01
N LEU A 99 -14.33 3.86 2.16
CA LEU A 99 -13.24 3.26 2.93
C LEU A 99 -13.60 1.86 3.43
N LEU A 100 -14.85 1.66 3.87
CA LEU A 100 -15.35 0.32 4.23
C LEU A 100 -15.41 -0.63 3.04
N ASP A 101 -15.75 -0.15 1.85
CA ASP A 101 -15.77 -0.99 0.64
C ASP A 101 -14.34 -1.37 0.21
N ILE A 102 -13.38 -0.43 0.27
CA ILE A 102 -11.94 -0.71 0.10
C ILE A 102 -11.48 -1.77 1.11
N TYR A 103 -11.83 -1.63 2.39
CA TYR A 103 -11.51 -2.63 3.42
C TYR A 103 -12.08 -4.02 3.07
N LYS A 104 -13.34 -4.12 2.62
CA LYS A 104 -13.95 -5.39 2.23
C LYS A 104 -13.23 -6.03 1.04
N LEU A 105 -12.85 -5.23 0.05
CA LEU A 105 -12.09 -5.68 -1.11
C LEU A 105 -10.70 -6.21 -0.71
N GLN A 106 -10.00 -5.52 0.20
CA GLN A 106 -8.74 -6.00 0.77
C GLN A 106 -8.90 -7.32 1.53
N ARG A 107 -9.99 -7.46 2.30
CA ARG A 107 -10.30 -8.68 3.04
C ARG A 107 -10.61 -9.88 2.12
N ASN A 108 -11.19 -9.63 0.94
CA ASN A 108 -11.39 -10.65 -0.09
C ASN A 108 -10.04 -11.15 -0.63
N GLY A 109 -9.09 -10.24 -0.87
CA GLY A 109 -7.70 -10.56 -1.20
C GLY A 109 -7.47 -11.09 -2.62
N GLN A 110 -8.52 -11.26 -3.42
CA GLN A 110 -8.40 -11.62 -4.83
C GLN A 110 -7.74 -10.49 -5.62
N PRO A 111 -6.83 -10.78 -6.59
CA PRO A 111 -6.14 -9.74 -7.36
C PRO A 111 -7.07 -8.70 -7.98
N ALA A 112 -8.18 -9.12 -8.58
CA ALA A 112 -9.17 -8.21 -9.16
C ALA A 112 -9.85 -7.30 -8.12
N ALA A 113 -10.07 -7.80 -6.89
CA ALA A 113 -10.63 -7.00 -5.80
C ALA A 113 -9.61 -5.97 -5.29
N ILE A 114 -8.33 -6.33 -5.21
CA ILE A 114 -7.25 -5.40 -4.86
C ILE A 114 -7.09 -4.31 -5.92
N GLU A 115 -7.14 -4.68 -7.20
CA GLU A 115 -7.14 -3.72 -8.30
C GLU A 115 -8.32 -2.74 -8.18
N GLU A 116 -9.52 -3.25 -7.93
CA GLU A 116 -10.69 -2.40 -7.71
C GLU A 116 -10.48 -1.45 -6.53
N ALA A 117 -10.00 -1.95 -5.39
CA ALA A 117 -9.72 -1.14 -4.21
C ALA A 117 -8.74 0.02 -4.50
N LEU A 118 -7.67 -0.24 -5.25
CA LEU A 118 -6.72 0.78 -5.70
C LEU A 118 -7.39 1.84 -6.57
N ARG A 119 -8.25 1.43 -7.51
CA ARG A 119 -8.98 2.35 -8.40
C ARG A 119 -9.97 3.23 -7.63
N TRP A 120 -10.64 2.68 -6.62
CA TRP A 120 -11.50 3.48 -5.75
C TRP A 120 -10.70 4.51 -4.95
N ALA A 121 -9.53 4.10 -4.43
CA ALA A 121 -8.69 4.99 -3.63
C ALA A 121 -8.14 6.17 -4.42
N ILE A 122 -7.72 5.97 -5.69
CA ILE A 122 -7.24 7.09 -6.54
C ILE A 122 -8.37 7.92 -7.17
N GLY A 123 -9.61 7.43 -7.14
CA GLY A 123 -10.76 8.13 -7.72
C GLY A 123 -11.24 9.33 -6.89
N TYR A 124 -10.78 9.45 -5.64
CA TYR A 124 -11.18 10.49 -4.70
C TYR A 124 -9.98 10.95 -3.87
N ASP A 125 -9.62 12.23 -3.93
CA ASP A 125 -8.42 12.77 -3.29
C ASP A 125 -8.38 12.54 -1.76
N THR A 126 -9.52 12.68 -1.07
CA THR A 126 -9.60 12.47 0.39
C THR A 126 -9.39 11.00 0.74
N ILE A 127 -10.10 10.11 0.05
CA ILE A 127 -9.96 8.65 0.19
C ILE A 127 -8.52 8.21 -0.08
N GLY A 128 -7.88 8.76 -1.11
CA GLY A 128 -6.50 8.42 -1.45
C GLY A 128 -5.52 8.73 -0.31
N ARG A 129 -5.72 9.85 0.41
CA ARG A 129 -4.89 10.21 1.57
C ARG A 129 -5.03 9.24 2.74
N ASP A 130 -6.21 8.66 2.90
CA ASP A 130 -6.51 7.76 4.02
C ASP A 130 -6.21 6.29 3.69
N ALA A 131 -6.36 5.91 2.42
CA ALA A 131 -6.29 4.52 1.97
C ALA A 131 -4.97 4.14 1.27
N LEU A 132 -4.17 5.10 0.80
CA LEU A 132 -2.91 4.84 0.09
C LEU A 132 -1.69 5.29 0.88
N VAL A 133 -0.57 4.63 0.59
CA VAL A 133 0.75 4.94 1.13
C VAL A 133 1.80 4.65 0.08
N THR A 134 2.90 5.42 0.05
CA THR A 134 4.01 5.11 -0.84
C THR A 134 4.68 3.79 -0.43
N VAL A 135 5.32 3.11 -1.37
CA VAL A 135 6.15 1.94 -1.06
C VAL A 135 7.27 2.32 -0.08
N ASN A 136 7.81 3.53 -0.21
CA ASN A 136 8.83 4.03 0.72
C ASN A 136 8.29 4.11 2.15
N ASP A 137 7.15 4.79 2.35
CA ASP A 137 6.52 4.94 3.66
C ASP A 137 6.08 3.60 4.24
N TYR A 138 5.64 2.66 3.40
CA TYR A 138 5.31 1.30 3.84
C TYR A 138 6.53 0.63 4.47
N ILE A 139 7.69 0.73 3.83
CA ILE A 139 8.96 0.14 4.29
C ILE A 139 9.53 0.90 5.49
N ASP A 140 9.48 2.23 5.49
CA ASP A 140 10.10 3.02 6.55
C ASP A 140 9.28 3.01 7.85
N ARG A 141 7.94 2.92 7.75
CA ARG A 141 7.05 2.91 8.91
C ARG A 141 6.83 1.52 9.52
N GLY A 142 7.43 0.46 8.98
CA GLY A 142 7.22 -0.87 9.57
C GLY A 142 5.87 -1.49 9.21
N LEU A 143 5.20 -1.04 8.13
CA LEU A 143 3.83 -1.48 7.87
C LEU A 143 3.82 -2.95 7.44
N SER A 144 2.84 -3.71 7.91
CA SER A 144 2.61 -5.09 7.49
C SER A 144 1.14 -5.47 7.71
N GLU A 145 0.71 -6.53 7.04
CA GLU A 145 -0.66 -7.05 7.20
C GLU A 145 -0.89 -7.76 8.55
N ASP A 146 0.18 -8.13 9.24
CA ASP A 146 0.15 -9.02 10.42
C ASP A 146 0.10 -8.28 11.77
N ILE A 147 0.37 -6.96 11.79
CA ILE A 147 0.56 -6.21 13.05
C ILE A 147 -0.73 -5.99 13.86
N VAL A 148 -1.93 -6.17 13.29
CA VAL A 148 -3.18 -5.70 13.95
C VAL A 148 -3.79 -6.71 14.95
N GLN A 149 -3.18 -7.88 15.18
CA GLN A 149 -3.74 -8.86 16.12
C GLN A 149 -3.42 -8.62 17.61
N HIS A 150 -2.61 -7.62 17.98
CA HIS A 150 -2.12 -7.44 19.37
C HIS A 150 -2.66 -6.24 20.16
N GLN A 151 -3.61 -5.44 19.66
CA GLN A 151 -4.21 -4.34 20.45
C GLN A 151 -5.64 -4.61 20.96
N ALA A 152 -6.18 -5.82 20.80
CA ALA A 152 -7.51 -6.19 21.30
C ALA A 152 -7.53 -6.88 22.67
N ILE A 153 -6.41 -6.97 23.39
CA ILE A 153 -6.38 -7.54 24.76
C ILE A 153 -5.68 -6.55 25.71
N GLY A 154 -6.47 -5.56 26.13
CA GLY A 154 -6.11 -4.62 27.19
C GLY A 154 -7.39 -3.99 27.72
N ARG A 155 -8.21 -4.82 28.37
CA ARG A 155 -9.25 -4.34 29.29
C ARG A 155 -8.59 -3.90 30.59
#